data_AF-A0AAN7UW84-F1
#
_entry.id   AF-A0AAN7UW84-F1
#
_cell.length_a   1.000
_cell.length_b   1.000
_cell.length_c   1.000
_cell.angle_alpha   90.00
_cell.angle_beta   90.00
_cell.angle_gamma   90.00
#
_symmetry.space_group_name_H-M   'P 1'
#
loop_
_entity.id
_entity.type
_entity.pdbx_description
1 polymer ?
#
loop_
_entity_poly.entity_id
_entity_poly.type
_entity_poly.pdbx_seq_one_letter_code
_entity_poly.pdbx_strand_id
1 'polypeptide(L)'
;MDYRPSIPDDENSAGASPWGSPPATPQRNVTSYSSISSSQSPTPYQYGDREQGNGFAQEDSGIDAFRRPNTASSTASTAEYAPSEPSEPSQHAGFSSETEAPPNAPQQQTSAQGEPANNGPSSIPGIRQAQQPRRPPGPQYKLQAKITGLERTGKKDPVLRFDVHTNIPKFRTTQFRDVRRLHSEFIKLAAHLISANPNAIVPAVPPSLTSAGAGTDEDETRVKALMQRWFNYVCSNEVLMMDDEMVLFVESDFGYSPMIKRKQPATGVRRKVLKQFAPPPDDTPELAEARPIVKLFYLGSMDAGHKVDRLVKSRRGLGLTESDFGVKIGAMSVQEPHQGLANAYRKLGKIIQTVGDCHAAQATAEATTLGDSFQYHSQDAFIVKETLTNRQLLIREFLQAQDNTRSKTNAADRLKASSSVKREKVDEAIAALDEARTTENELYQKTTRVTQNLVNERRKWFARTSADLRGSIREFVLREIEAERRTLALLESVRPDIRAIDASGGLSRLGRESHPAVRRTSLAVSQGPKGDAWSGVPRRTDSLSRSVSGSIVAGVNEEEDIGDKDKGVKSPASTGTAMPGLPEEDDEDRVDARNAASRLATSTF
;
A
#
# COMPACT_ATOMS: atom_id res chain seq x y z
N MET A 1 -47.22 2.79 63.73
CA MET A 1 -45.92 3.41 63.39
C MET A 1 -45.71 3.10 61.91
N ASP A 2 -46.18 3.90 60.96
CA ASP A 2 -46.19 5.37 60.83
C ASP A 2 -44.75 5.91 60.74
N TYR A 3 -44.34 6.74 59.77
CA TYR A 3 -45.07 7.83 59.12
C TYR A 3 -44.77 8.04 57.62
N ARG A 4 -45.67 8.74 56.90
CA ARG A 4 -45.33 9.56 55.71
C ARG A 4 -44.82 10.93 56.15
N PRO A 5 -43.91 11.55 55.38
CA PRO A 5 -44.26 12.77 54.63
C PRO A 5 -43.59 12.79 53.23
N SER A 6 -43.88 13.68 52.28
CA SER A 6 -45.07 14.50 51.94
C SER A 6 -44.74 15.15 50.57
N ILE A 7 -45.66 15.15 49.59
CA ILE A 7 -45.43 15.82 48.30
C ILE A 7 -45.84 17.30 48.44
N PRO A 8 -45.05 18.27 47.95
CA PRO A 8 -45.54 19.57 47.56
C PRO A 8 -46.08 19.50 46.12
N ASP A 9 -47.39 19.55 45.95
CA ASP A 9 -47.99 19.91 44.67
C ASP A 9 -47.88 21.43 44.51
N ASP A 10 -47.46 21.90 43.33
CA ASP A 10 -47.52 23.32 42.95
C ASP A 10 -47.96 23.43 41.47
N GLU A 11 -48.53 24.58 41.09
CA GLU A 11 -49.65 24.64 40.14
C GLU A 11 -49.41 24.21 38.67
N ASN A 12 -50.52 23.85 38.02
CA ASN A 12 -50.59 23.41 36.62
C ASN A 12 -50.08 24.46 35.61
N SER A 13 -49.44 23.98 34.54
CA SER A 13 -49.49 24.60 33.21
C SER A 13 -49.66 23.53 32.15
N ALA A 14 -50.77 23.57 31.39
CA ALA A 14 -51.17 22.50 30.50
C ALA A 14 -50.32 22.48 29.21
N GLY A 15 -49.71 21.33 28.89
CA GLY A 15 -48.90 21.18 27.67
C GLY A 15 -48.60 19.74 27.28
N ALA A 16 -49.21 19.29 26.18
CA ALA A 16 -48.86 18.17 25.28
C ALA A 16 -48.27 16.85 25.85
N SER A 17 -48.92 15.73 25.51
CA SER A 17 -48.32 14.38 25.66
C SER A 17 -47.10 14.18 24.74
N PRO A 18 -46.10 13.37 25.14
CA PRO A 18 -44.82 13.19 24.40
C PRO A 18 -44.93 12.35 23.10
N TRP A 19 -46.13 12.16 22.56
CA TRP A 19 -46.43 11.39 21.34
C TRP A 19 -47.25 12.20 20.32
N GLY A 20 -47.11 13.52 20.32
CA GLY A 20 -47.78 14.42 19.37
C GLY A 20 -47.05 14.54 18.02
N SER A 21 -47.75 14.23 16.92
CA SER A 21 -47.25 14.41 15.55
C SER A 21 -47.13 15.89 15.16
N PRO A 22 -46.08 16.31 14.43
CA PRO A 22 -45.98 17.67 13.87
C PRO A 22 -47.05 17.94 12.79
N PRO A 23 -47.56 19.19 12.66
CA PRO A 23 -48.48 19.59 11.61
C PRO A 23 -47.78 19.85 10.25
N ALA A 24 -48.58 20.06 9.20
CA ALA A 24 -48.11 20.15 7.81
C ALA A 24 -48.03 21.60 7.26
N THR A 25 -47.44 21.72 6.06
CA THR A 25 -47.33 22.91 5.16
C THR A 25 -46.24 23.94 5.51
N PRO A 26 -45.79 24.81 4.56
CA PRO A 26 -46.11 24.87 3.13
C PRO A 26 -44.91 24.69 2.17
N GLN A 27 -45.17 24.67 0.86
CA GLN A 27 -44.14 24.67 -0.19
C GLN A 27 -43.41 26.02 -0.33
N ARG A 28 -42.17 26.00 -0.83
CA ARG A 28 -41.65 27.11 -1.65
C ARG A 28 -40.57 26.67 -2.66
N ASN A 29 -40.86 26.84 -3.95
CA ASN A 29 -39.82 26.90 -4.99
C ASN A 29 -39.09 28.25 -4.92
N VAL A 30 -37.78 28.24 -5.17
CA VAL A 30 -37.02 29.13 -6.07
C VAL A 30 -35.53 28.76 -5.94
N THR A 31 -34.91 28.43 -7.07
CA THR A 31 -33.45 28.26 -7.19
C THR A 31 -32.91 29.29 -8.16
N SER A 32 -32.02 30.17 -7.70
CA SER A 32 -31.40 31.22 -8.51
C SER A 32 -29.88 31.09 -8.49
N TYR A 33 -29.31 30.51 -9.55
CA TYR A 33 -27.88 30.64 -9.85
C TYR A 33 -27.71 30.88 -11.35
N SER A 34 -27.05 31.99 -11.68
CA SER A 34 -26.92 32.48 -13.05
C SER A 34 -25.74 31.82 -13.77
N SER A 35 -25.96 31.40 -15.02
CA SER A 35 -24.92 30.99 -15.94
C SER A 35 -24.14 32.19 -16.49
N ILE A 36 -22.82 32.04 -16.71
CA ILE A 36 -22.05 32.77 -17.72
C ILE A 36 -20.84 31.92 -18.14
N SER A 37 -20.42 32.06 -19.39
CA SER A 37 -19.39 31.22 -20.02
C SER A 37 -18.08 31.97 -20.25
N SER A 38 -16.97 31.23 -20.20
CA SER A 38 -15.72 31.42 -20.96
C SER A 38 -15.21 32.84 -21.26
N SER A 39 -14.04 33.21 -20.73
CA SER A 39 -12.82 33.44 -21.55
C SER A 39 -11.59 33.90 -20.73
N GLN A 40 -10.42 33.83 -21.37
CA GLN A 40 -9.13 34.45 -21.01
C GLN A 40 -8.30 33.83 -19.86
N SER A 41 -7.02 34.19 -19.86
CA SER A 41 -5.86 33.59 -19.15
C SER A 41 -4.66 34.56 -19.27
N PRO A 42 -3.52 34.39 -18.57
CA PRO A 42 -3.29 33.88 -17.21
C PRO A 42 -2.29 34.75 -16.38
N THR A 43 -1.97 34.33 -15.14
CA THR A 43 -0.82 34.76 -14.29
C THR A 43 -0.86 36.18 -13.67
N PRO A 44 -0.01 36.51 -12.66
CA PRO A 44 0.83 35.67 -11.79
C PRO A 44 0.52 35.82 -10.28
N TYR A 45 1.24 35.07 -9.44
CA TYR A 45 1.26 35.24 -7.98
C TYR A 45 1.95 36.53 -7.54
N GLN A 46 1.59 37.05 -6.36
CA GLN A 46 2.40 38.02 -5.62
C GLN A 46 2.69 37.50 -4.20
N TYR A 47 3.94 37.63 -3.75
CA TYR A 47 4.41 37.20 -2.44
C TYR A 47 4.07 38.24 -1.37
N GLY A 48 3.74 37.79 -0.16
CA GLY A 48 3.62 38.63 1.03
C GLY A 48 4.49 38.07 2.14
N ASP A 49 5.68 38.65 2.33
CA ASP A 49 6.64 38.24 3.35
C ASP A 49 6.60 39.21 4.53
N ARG A 50 6.42 38.69 5.76
CA ARG A 50 6.86 39.40 6.97
C ARG A 50 7.03 38.52 8.23
N GLU A 51 8.30 38.29 8.56
CA GLU A 51 8.94 38.34 9.90
C GLU A 51 8.33 37.60 11.10
N GLN A 52 9.05 36.54 11.51
CA GLN A 52 9.52 36.26 12.88
C GLN A 52 8.55 36.34 14.08
N GLY A 53 8.30 35.17 14.70
CA GLY A 53 7.84 35.06 16.09
C GLY A 53 8.43 33.82 16.76
N ASN A 54 9.26 34.00 17.79
CA ASN A 54 9.78 32.89 18.60
C ASN A 54 8.67 32.33 19.50
N GLY A 55 8.41 31.02 19.43
CA GLY A 55 7.40 30.35 20.25
C GLY A 55 7.83 28.94 20.65
N PHE A 56 8.22 28.76 21.91
CA PHE A 56 8.42 27.42 22.49
C PHE A 56 7.06 26.73 22.62
N ALA A 57 6.92 25.54 22.01
CA ALA A 57 5.79 24.65 22.24
C ALA A 57 6.17 23.60 23.30
N GLN A 58 5.35 23.49 24.33
CA GLN A 58 5.56 22.65 25.50
C GLN A 58 5.13 21.21 25.21
N GLU A 59 6.05 20.24 25.23
CA GLU A 59 5.69 18.82 25.09
C GLU A 59 5.04 18.29 26.38
N ASP A 60 3.77 17.87 26.27
CA ASP A 60 3.03 17.25 27.37
C ASP A 60 3.48 15.79 27.59
N SER A 61 3.40 15.32 28.85
CA SER A 61 4.03 14.08 29.31
C SER A 61 3.00 13.00 29.63
N GLY A 62 2.75 12.06 28.70
CA GLY A 62 1.82 10.96 28.95
C GLY A 62 1.93 9.73 28.03
N ILE A 63 1.65 8.57 28.63
CA ILE A 63 1.36 7.28 27.98
C ILE A 63 2.57 6.59 27.31
N ASP A 64 3.51 6.14 28.14
CA ASP A 64 4.52 5.14 27.76
C ASP A 64 3.93 3.72 27.92
N ALA A 65 3.78 2.98 26.82
CA ALA A 65 2.86 1.83 26.72
C ALA A 65 3.51 0.48 26.35
N PHE A 66 4.82 0.30 26.58
CA PHE A 66 5.51 -0.97 26.35
C PHE A 66 6.32 -1.46 27.56
N ARG A 67 5.70 -2.30 28.41
CA ARG A 67 6.39 -3.00 29.51
C ARG A 67 6.08 -4.51 29.50
N ARG A 68 7.11 -5.34 29.29
CA ARG A 68 7.15 -6.79 29.59
C ARG A 68 8.54 -7.17 30.14
N PRO A 69 8.68 -8.34 30.80
CA PRO A 69 9.14 -8.33 32.20
C PRO A 69 10.65 -8.44 32.42
N ASN A 70 11.04 -8.11 33.65
CA ASN A 70 12.42 -8.12 34.14
C ASN A 70 13.07 -9.51 34.11
N THR A 71 14.35 -9.55 33.75
CA THR A 71 15.34 -10.44 34.38
C THR A 71 16.47 -9.54 34.91
N ALA A 72 16.95 -9.77 36.13
CA ALA A 72 17.84 -8.86 36.83
C ALA A 72 19.29 -9.35 36.83
N SER A 73 20.26 -8.43 36.73
CA SER A 73 21.53 -8.49 37.47
C SER A 73 22.42 -7.23 37.32
N SER A 74 22.67 -6.56 38.46
CA SER A 74 23.93 -5.91 38.90
C SER A 74 24.62 -4.75 38.13
N THR A 75 25.29 -3.89 38.92
CA THR A 75 26.24 -2.78 38.58
C THR A 75 25.60 -1.54 37.92
N ALA A 76 25.53 -0.32 38.49
CA ALA A 76 26.13 0.39 39.64
C ALA A 76 27.37 1.28 39.35
N SER A 77 27.19 2.59 39.60
CA SER A 77 28.20 3.68 39.63
C SER A 77 28.89 4.03 38.29
N THR A 78 29.44 5.23 38.05
CA THR A 78 29.78 6.38 38.93
C THR A 78 29.38 7.73 38.28
N ALA A 79 29.39 8.82 39.04
CA ALA A 79 29.02 10.18 38.61
C ALA A 79 30.20 11.04 38.09
N GLU A 80 29.87 12.25 37.62
CA GLU A 80 30.74 13.46 37.47
C GLU A 80 31.97 13.33 36.52
N TYR A 81 32.29 14.31 35.66
CA TYR A 81 32.48 15.73 35.95
C TYR A 81 32.46 16.56 34.63
N ALA A 82 32.23 17.87 34.72
CA ALA A 82 32.43 18.82 33.62
C ALA A 82 33.26 20.00 34.12
N PRO A 83 34.06 20.67 33.26
CA PRO A 83 33.86 22.12 33.18
C PRO A 83 34.16 22.80 31.82
N SER A 84 33.61 24.02 31.72
CA SER A 84 34.18 25.23 31.11
C SER A 84 34.49 25.30 29.60
N GLU A 85 33.86 26.31 28.98
CA GLU A 85 34.29 27.04 27.78
C GLU A 85 35.64 27.76 28.02
N PRO A 86 36.26 28.36 26.98
CA PRO A 86 36.14 29.83 26.94
C PRO A 86 36.04 30.49 25.54
N SER A 87 35.17 31.51 25.48
CA SER A 87 35.38 32.85 24.91
C SER A 87 35.82 33.08 23.45
N GLU A 88 35.05 33.93 22.76
CA GLU A 88 35.49 34.72 21.60
C GLU A 88 36.60 35.74 21.96
N PRO A 89 37.25 36.33 20.94
CA PRO A 89 37.07 37.77 20.78
C PRO A 89 36.69 38.20 19.34
N SER A 90 36.25 39.45 19.21
CA SER A 90 35.45 39.95 18.08
C SER A 90 36.18 40.93 17.13
N GLN A 91 35.49 41.32 16.05
CA GLN A 91 35.69 42.52 15.20
C GLN A 91 36.91 42.56 14.24
N HIS A 92 36.61 42.68 12.93
CA HIS A 92 36.78 43.96 12.22
C HIS A 92 35.86 44.02 10.98
N ALA A 93 35.64 45.21 10.41
CA ALA A 93 34.55 45.48 9.47
C ALA A 93 34.98 45.86 8.05
N GLY A 94 34.19 45.39 7.08
CA GLY A 94 33.71 46.08 5.86
C GLY A 94 34.70 46.70 4.86
N PHE A 95 34.49 46.38 3.56
CA PHE A 95 34.36 47.38 2.50
C PHE A 95 33.60 46.80 1.30
N SER A 96 32.98 47.67 0.49
CA SER A 96 32.21 47.33 -0.72
C SER A 96 32.96 47.66 -2.01
N SER A 97 32.64 46.96 -3.09
CA SER A 97 32.99 47.30 -4.48
C SER A 97 32.04 46.58 -5.44
N GLU A 98 31.82 47.13 -6.63
CA GLU A 98 30.73 46.78 -7.54
C GLU A 98 31.21 46.87 -9.00
N THR A 99 30.64 46.07 -9.91
CA THR A 99 30.75 46.18 -11.39
C THR A 99 32.13 45.89 -12.04
N GLU A 100 32.18 44.94 -12.98
CA GLU A 100 32.36 45.21 -14.44
C GLU A 100 32.69 43.93 -15.26
N ALA A 101 32.12 43.86 -16.46
CA ALA A 101 32.54 43.06 -17.60
C ALA A 101 32.46 44.00 -18.82
N PRO A 102 33.31 43.90 -19.87
CA PRO A 102 33.14 42.92 -20.95
C PRO A 102 34.53 42.57 -21.59
N PRO A 103 34.77 42.33 -22.92
CA PRO A 103 33.91 42.03 -24.08
C PRO A 103 34.35 40.84 -24.98
N ASN A 104 33.62 40.66 -26.09
CA ASN A 104 33.78 39.61 -27.13
C ASN A 104 35.02 39.75 -28.05
N ALA A 105 35.32 38.66 -28.77
CA ALA A 105 36.09 38.64 -30.02
C ALA A 105 35.22 38.18 -31.22
N PRO A 106 35.55 38.52 -32.49
CA PRO A 106 34.55 38.59 -33.57
C PRO A 106 34.40 37.33 -34.44
N GLN A 107 33.25 37.25 -35.12
CA GLN A 107 32.90 36.23 -36.11
C GLN A 107 32.99 36.80 -37.53
N GLN A 108 33.54 36.05 -38.49
CA GLN A 108 33.77 36.53 -39.88
C GLN A 108 32.66 36.09 -40.85
N GLN A 109 32.24 37.00 -41.74
CA GLN A 109 31.33 36.75 -42.85
C GLN A 109 32.06 36.89 -44.20
N THR A 110 31.58 36.19 -45.23
CA THR A 110 31.80 36.54 -46.64
C THR A 110 30.54 36.32 -47.47
N SER A 111 30.17 37.36 -48.22
CA SER A 111 29.14 37.42 -49.29
C SER A 111 29.83 37.39 -50.67
N ALA A 112 29.19 37.15 -51.82
CA ALA A 112 27.89 36.57 -52.19
C ALA A 112 28.10 35.79 -53.54
N GLN A 113 27.37 35.82 -54.67
CA GLN A 113 26.14 36.47 -55.16
C GLN A 113 25.70 35.76 -56.49
N GLY A 114 24.41 35.78 -56.88
CA GLY A 114 23.99 35.51 -58.27
C GLY A 114 22.71 34.68 -58.48
N GLU A 115 21.64 35.34 -58.91
CA GLU A 115 20.39 34.79 -59.49
C GLU A 115 20.23 35.32 -60.96
N PRO A 116 19.23 34.99 -61.81
CA PRO A 116 17.96 34.28 -61.53
C PRO A 116 17.44 33.24 -62.59
N ALA A 117 16.37 32.51 -62.20
CA ALA A 117 15.30 31.91 -63.04
C ALA A 117 15.67 30.71 -64.00
N ASN A 118 14.77 29.82 -64.42
CA ASN A 118 13.30 29.72 -64.23
C ASN A 118 12.77 28.25 -64.23
N ASN A 119 11.58 28.02 -63.68
CA ASN A 119 10.70 26.82 -63.77
C ASN A 119 11.21 25.45 -63.22
N GLY A 120 10.31 24.74 -62.52
CA GLY A 120 10.45 23.32 -62.11
C GLY A 120 9.40 22.42 -62.81
N PRO A 121 8.93 21.29 -62.22
CA PRO A 121 9.20 20.76 -60.87
C PRO A 121 9.55 19.24 -60.81
N SER A 122 9.73 18.72 -59.58
CA SER A 122 9.50 17.32 -59.11
C SER A 122 10.69 16.44 -58.69
N SER A 123 10.52 15.82 -57.51
CA SER A 123 11.14 14.57 -56.98
C SER A 123 12.67 14.45 -56.85
N ILE A 124 13.13 14.30 -55.60
CA ILE A 124 14.52 13.95 -55.23
C ILE A 124 14.53 12.57 -54.53
N PRO A 125 15.30 11.57 -55.01
CA PRO A 125 15.57 10.33 -54.27
C PRO A 125 16.53 10.56 -53.09
N GLY A 126 16.26 9.92 -51.95
CA GLY A 126 16.90 10.26 -50.67
C GLY A 126 18.37 9.87 -50.48
N ILE A 127 19.12 10.74 -49.79
CA ILE A 127 20.49 10.49 -49.32
C ILE A 127 20.46 9.45 -48.18
N ARG A 128 21.25 8.37 -48.30
CA ARG A 128 21.41 7.36 -47.25
C ARG A 128 22.37 7.86 -46.17
N GLN A 129 21.87 8.25 -45.00
CA GLN A 129 22.70 8.41 -43.81
C GLN A 129 23.14 7.03 -43.29
N ALA A 130 24.45 6.87 -43.03
CA ALA A 130 25.01 5.63 -42.51
C ALA A 130 24.73 5.52 -41.00
N GLN A 131 23.83 4.61 -40.60
CA GLN A 131 23.66 4.26 -39.20
C GLN A 131 24.86 3.45 -38.71
N GLN A 132 25.49 3.90 -37.63
CA GLN A 132 26.48 3.10 -36.91
C GLN A 132 25.80 1.85 -36.33
N PRO A 133 26.41 0.65 -36.42
CA PRO A 133 25.83 -0.56 -35.86
C PRO A 133 25.74 -0.47 -34.34
N ARG A 134 24.52 -0.42 -33.80
CA ARG A 134 24.28 -0.58 -32.36
C ARG A 134 24.88 -1.92 -31.92
N ARG A 135 25.77 -1.89 -30.92
CA ARG A 135 26.26 -3.12 -30.26
C ARG A 135 25.05 -3.95 -29.80
N PRO A 136 25.05 -5.28 -29.97
CA PRO A 136 23.97 -6.11 -29.46
C PRO A 136 23.87 -5.95 -27.92
N PRO A 137 22.66 -5.98 -27.34
CA PRO A 137 22.52 -5.96 -25.89
C PRO A 137 23.22 -7.17 -25.27
N GLY A 138 23.88 -6.96 -24.12
CA GLY A 138 24.55 -8.03 -23.38
C GLY A 138 23.56 -9.12 -22.90
N PRO A 139 24.08 -10.28 -22.45
CA PRO A 139 23.24 -11.39 -21.99
C PRO A 139 22.31 -10.94 -20.87
N GLN A 140 21.00 -11.03 -21.11
CA GLN A 140 19.99 -10.75 -20.10
C GLN A 140 19.91 -11.89 -19.08
N TYR A 141 20.53 -11.68 -17.93
CA TYR A 141 20.43 -12.60 -16.80
C TYR A 141 19.03 -12.58 -16.17
N LYS A 142 18.58 -13.74 -15.72
CA LYS A 142 17.25 -13.98 -15.14
C LYS A 142 17.35 -15.01 -14.02
N LEU A 143 16.65 -14.74 -12.93
CA LEU A 143 16.34 -15.70 -11.87
C LEU A 143 14.82 -15.80 -11.79
N GLN A 144 14.28 -17.01 -11.77
CA GLN A 144 12.84 -17.27 -11.68
C GLN A 144 12.60 -18.36 -10.65
N ALA A 145 11.82 -18.05 -9.61
CA ALA A 145 11.45 -18.99 -8.56
C ALA A 145 9.93 -19.22 -8.57
N LYS A 146 9.48 -20.46 -8.51
CA LYS A 146 8.06 -20.85 -8.49
C LYS A 146 7.75 -21.65 -7.23
N ILE A 147 6.91 -21.12 -6.36
CA ILE A 147 6.50 -21.79 -5.11
C ILE A 147 5.50 -22.90 -5.43
N THR A 148 5.96 -24.13 -5.36
CA THR A 148 5.20 -25.35 -5.64
C THR A 148 4.30 -25.73 -4.47
N GLY A 149 4.74 -25.53 -3.22
CA GLY A 149 3.99 -25.92 -2.02
C GLY A 149 4.30 -25.10 -0.77
N LEU A 150 3.43 -25.25 0.22
CA LEU A 150 3.56 -24.74 1.59
C LEU A 150 3.26 -25.92 2.52
N GLU A 151 4.19 -26.29 3.39
CA GLU A 151 4.05 -27.43 4.32
C GLU A 151 4.01 -26.89 5.75
N ARG A 152 2.84 -26.98 6.40
CA ARG A 152 2.64 -26.60 7.81
C ARG A 152 2.68 -27.82 8.72
N THR A 153 3.48 -27.77 9.79
CA THR A 153 3.43 -28.77 10.88
C THR A 153 2.80 -28.14 12.12
N GLY A 154 1.46 -28.00 12.09
CA GLY A 154 0.72 -27.25 13.10
C GLY A 154 1.14 -25.78 13.15
N LYS A 155 1.28 -25.22 14.36
CA LYS A 155 1.68 -23.81 14.59
C LYS A 155 3.20 -23.54 14.49
N LYS A 156 3.96 -24.43 13.84
CA LYS A 156 5.41 -24.23 13.60
C LYS A 156 5.67 -23.31 12.41
N ASP A 157 6.89 -22.82 12.32
CA ASP A 157 7.42 -22.09 11.16
C ASP A 157 7.24 -22.95 9.89
N PRO A 158 6.52 -22.49 8.85
CA PRO A 158 6.18 -23.31 7.70
C PRO A 158 7.35 -23.47 6.73
N VAL A 159 7.40 -24.62 6.04
CA VAL A 159 8.36 -24.87 4.95
C VAL A 159 7.71 -24.48 3.63
N LEU A 160 8.34 -23.58 2.89
CA LEU A 160 7.98 -23.27 1.51
C LEU A 160 8.82 -24.16 0.58
N ARG A 161 8.15 -24.77 -0.40
CA ARG A 161 8.75 -25.60 -1.45
C ARG A 161 8.70 -24.84 -2.77
N PHE A 162 9.82 -24.78 -3.47
CA PHE A 162 9.90 -24.05 -4.73
C PHE A 162 10.91 -24.64 -5.72
N ASP A 163 10.63 -24.43 -7.00
CA ASP A 163 11.57 -24.70 -8.09
C ASP A 163 12.25 -23.40 -8.50
N VAL A 164 13.47 -23.47 -9.02
CA VAL A 164 14.23 -22.31 -9.52
C VAL A 164 14.77 -22.59 -10.91
N HIS A 165 14.60 -21.64 -11.82
CA HIS A 165 15.23 -21.63 -13.14
C HIS A 165 16.09 -20.36 -13.31
N THR A 166 17.30 -20.51 -13.85
CA THR A 166 18.21 -19.39 -14.06
C THR A 166 19.20 -19.63 -15.21
N ASN A 167 19.72 -18.54 -15.77
CA ASN A 167 20.87 -18.50 -16.68
C ASN A 167 22.07 -17.73 -16.08
N ILE A 168 22.07 -17.46 -14.77
CA ILE A 168 23.16 -16.75 -14.08
C ILE A 168 24.35 -17.73 -13.89
N PRO A 169 25.55 -17.43 -14.44
CA PRO A 169 26.68 -18.37 -14.42
C PRO A 169 27.28 -18.68 -13.04
N LYS A 170 26.82 -18.02 -11.96
CA LYS A 170 27.23 -18.33 -10.57
C LYS A 170 26.61 -19.63 -10.04
N PHE A 171 25.48 -20.07 -10.59
CA PHE A 171 24.78 -21.26 -10.11
C PHE A 171 25.36 -22.54 -10.73
N ARG A 172 25.45 -23.62 -9.95
CA ARG A 172 25.99 -24.92 -10.41
C ARG A 172 25.15 -25.60 -11.50
N THR A 173 23.86 -25.25 -11.58
CA THR A 173 22.88 -25.80 -12.53
C THR A 173 21.83 -24.76 -12.91
N THR A 174 21.26 -24.86 -14.11
CA THR A 174 20.22 -23.93 -14.60
C THR A 174 18.81 -24.25 -14.10
N GLN A 175 18.61 -25.40 -13.45
CA GLN A 175 17.35 -25.81 -12.81
C GLN A 175 17.63 -26.38 -11.41
N PHE A 176 16.81 -25.99 -10.45
CA PHE A 176 16.70 -26.61 -9.13
C PHE A 176 15.23 -26.94 -8.91
N ARG A 177 14.95 -28.09 -8.28
CA ARG A 177 13.58 -28.55 -8.03
C ARG A 177 13.42 -28.94 -6.57
N ASP A 178 12.21 -28.74 -6.05
CA ASP A 178 11.84 -29.05 -4.66
C ASP A 178 12.75 -28.41 -3.59
N VAL A 179 13.28 -27.21 -3.85
CA VAL A 179 14.07 -26.46 -2.86
C VAL A 179 13.19 -26.13 -1.67
N ARG A 180 13.61 -26.54 -0.47
CA ARG A 180 12.83 -26.40 0.78
C ARG A 180 13.47 -25.36 1.69
N ARG A 181 12.71 -24.35 2.11
CA ARG A 181 13.14 -23.32 3.06
C ARG A 181 12.05 -22.96 4.06
N LEU A 182 12.44 -22.81 5.31
CA LEU A 182 11.58 -22.29 6.37
C LEU A 182 11.25 -20.81 6.13
N HIS A 183 10.07 -20.32 6.54
CA HIS A 183 9.74 -18.90 6.41
C HIS A 183 10.73 -17.99 7.16
N SER A 184 11.21 -18.41 8.34
CA SER A 184 12.30 -17.69 9.03
C SER A 184 13.61 -17.60 8.23
N GLU A 185 13.85 -18.46 7.24
CA GLU A 185 15.02 -18.36 6.35
C GLU A 185 14.85 -17.28 5.28
N PHE A 186 13.63 -17.06 4.78
CA PHE A 186 13.33 -15.89 3.95
C PHE A 186 13.52 -14.58 4.74
N ILE A 187 13.17 -14.56 6.03
CA ILE A 187 13.47 -13.42 6.93
C ILE A 187 14.98 -13.20 7.06
N LYS A 188 15.79 -14.27 7.27
CA LYS A 188 17.27 -14.17 7.32
C LYS A 188 17.83 -13.61 6.00
N LEU A 189 17.35 -14.11 4.86
CA LEU A 189 17.79 -13.66 3.53
C LEU A 189 17.45 -12.18 3.33
N ALA A 190 16.20 -11.76 3.59
CA ALA A 190 15.79 -10.37 3.48
C ALA A 190 16.62 -9.44 4.36
N ALA A 191 16.89 -9.84 5.62
CA ALA A 191 17.74 -9.10 6.53
C ALA A 191 19.18 -8.95 6.01
N HIS A 192 19.75 -9.99 5.37
CA HIS A 192 21.02 -9.87 4.66
C HIS A 192 20.90 -8.89 3.50
N LEU A 193 19.98 -9.11 2.57
CA LEU A 193 19.84 -8.33 1.33
C LEU A 193 19.72 -6.82 1.60
N ILE A 194 18.94 -6.40 2.61
CA ILE A 194 18.81 -4.99 3.00
C ILE A 194 20.15 -4.42 3.51
N SER A 195 20.94 -5.23 4.22
CA SER A 195 22.25 -4.80 4.77
C SER A 195 23.38 -4.81 3.73
N ALA A 196 23.25 -5.65 2.71
CA ALA A 196 24.23 -5.86 1.64
C ALA A 196 24.08 -4.87 0.49
N ASN A 197 22.84 -4.52 0.14
CA ASN A 197 22.50 -3.80 -1.09
C ASN A 197 21.85 -2.44 -0.78
N PRO A 198 22.60 -1.45 -0.23
CA PRO A 198 22.07 -0.12 0.11
C PRO A 198 21.60 0.68 -1.11
N ASN A 199 21.85 0.18 -2.32
CA ASN A 199 21.39 0.70 -3.61
C ASN A 199 20.07 0.09 -4.11
N ALA A 200 19.45 -0.85 -3.37
CA ALA A 200 18.23 -1.56 -3.80
C ALA A 200 17.09 -1.47 -2.76
N ILE A 201 15.84 -1.62 -3.20
CA ILE A 201 14.65 -1.62 -2.33
C ILE A 201 14.10 -3.05 -2.20
N VAL A 202 14.67 -3.77 -1.23
CA VAL A 202 14.21 -5.12 -0.84
C VAL A 202 12.78 -5.03 -0.28
N PRO A 203 11.83 -5.85 -0.76
CA PRO A 203 10.49 -5.89 -0.21
C PRO A 203 10.44 -6.51 1.20
N ALA A 204 9.51 -6.04 2.04
CA ALA A 204 9.20 -6.70 3.31
C ALA A 204 8.74 -8.15 3.08
N VAL A 205 9.22 -9.09 3.90
CA VAL A 205 8.75 -10.48 3.81
C VAL A 205 7.30 -10.56 4.32
N PRO A 206 6.34 -11.08 3.54
CA PRO A 206 4.97 -11.28 4.01
C PRO A 206 4.93 -12.15 5.28
N PRO A 207 3.96 -11.97 6.19
CA PRO A 207 3.78 -12.85 7.34
C PRO A 207 3.61 -14.34 6.95
N SER A 208 4.00 -15.25 7.85
CA SER A 208 3.83 -16.71 7.69
C SER A 208 2.37 -17.19 7.87
N LEU A 209 1.48 -16.28 8.27
CA LEU A 209 0.07 -16.48 8.60
C LEU A 209 -0.72 -15.21 8.23
N THR A 210 -1.96 -15.39 7.78
CA THR A 210 -2.93 -14.32 7.46
C THR A 210 -4.09 -14.31 8.45
N SER A 211 -4.88 -13.23 8.43
CA SER A 211 -6.09 -13.09 9.24
C SER A 211 -7.22 -14.07 8.88
N ALA A 212 -7.08 -14.85 7.80
CA ALA A 212 -8.02 -15.92 7.42
C ALA A 212 -8.03 -17.08 8.44
N GLY A 213 -6.95 -17.25 9.21
CA GLY A 213 -6.82 -18.26 10.25
C GLY A 213 -5.85 -19.38 9.86
N ALA A 214 -4.90 -19.64 10.75
CA ALA A 214 -3.79 -20.56 10.52
C ALA A 214 -4.25 -21.99 10.20
N GLY A 215 -3.84 -22.50 9.02
CA GLY A 215 -4.20 -23.85 8.57
C GLY A 215 -5.61 -23.96 7.96
N THR A 216 -6.14 -22.85 7.44
CA THR A 216 -7.26 -22.85 6.49
C THR A 216 -6.75 -22.82 5.06
N ASP A 217 -7.49 -23.40 4.12
CA ASP A 217 -7.13 -23.40 2.69
C ASP A 217 -6.93 -21.97 2.13
N GLU A 218 -7.70 -21.00 2.63
CA GLU A 218 -7.56 -19.58 2.27
C GLU A 218 -6.26 -18.99 2.81
N ASP A 219 -5.87 -19.29 4.06
CA ASP A 219 -4.58 -18.86 4.63
C ASP A 219 -3.38 -19.46 3.85
N GLU A 220 -3.41 -20.76 3.56
CA GLU A 220 -2.32 -21.40 2.83
C GLU A 220 -2.21 -20.88 1.38
N THR A 221 -3.35 -20.69 0.71
CA THR A 221 -3.41 -20.08 -0.63
C THR A 221 -2.86 -18.64 -0.61
N ARG A 222 -3.25 -17.82 0.37
CA ARG A 222 -2.79 -16.43 0.51
C ARG A 222 -1.31 -16.35 0.83
N VAL A 223 -0.81 -17.09 1.83
CA VAL A 223 0.62 -17.10 2.18
C VAL A 223 1.48 -17.56 1.01
N LYS A 224 1.05 -18.60 0.28
CA LYS A 224 1.73 -19.07 -0.94
C LYS A 224 1.78 -17.96 -2.03
N ALA A 225 0.65 -17.30 -2.29
CA ALA A 225 0.57 -16.22 -3.30
C ALA A 225 1.38 -14.97 -2.90
N LEU A 226 1.36 -14.58 -1.63
CA LEU A 226 2.14 -13.46 -1.10
C LEU A 226 3.64 -13.74 -1.15
N MET A 227 4.08 -14.91 -0.69
CA MET A 227 5.49 -15.31 -0.76
C MET A 227 5.97 -15.44 -2.21
N GLN A 228 5.13 -15.94 -3.13
CA GLN A 228 5.45 -15.96 -4.57
C GLN A 228 5.64 -14.55 -5.13
N ARG A 229 4.80 -13.59 -4.74
CA ARG A 229 4.92 -12.18 -5.15
C ARG A 229 6.21 -11.55 -4.61
N TRP A 230 6.53 -11.80 -3.33
CA TRP A 230 7.79 -11.38 -2.71
C TRP A 230 9.00 -11.93 -3.46
N PHE A 231 9.01 -13.23 -3.74
CA PHE A 231 10.14 -13.89 -4.41
C PHE A 231 10.30 -13.38 -5.85
N ASN A 232 9.20 -13.11 -6.56
CA ASN A 232 9.21 -12.45 -7.85
C ASN A 232 9.87 -11.06 -7.78
N TYR A 233 9.50 -10.23 -6.79
CA TYR A 233 10.09 -8.89 -6.61
C TYR A 233 11.59 -8.92 -6.27
N VAL A 234 12.10 -9.97 -5.61
CA VAL A 234 13.53 -10.15 -5.34
C VAL A 234 14.26 -10.67 -6.58
N CYS A 235 13.75 -11.72 -7.22
CA CYS A 235 14.40 -12.36 -8.37
C CYS A 235 14.33 -11.52 -9.67
N SER A 236 13.38 -10.58 -9.78
CA SER A 236 13.33 -9.60 -10.88
C SER A 236 14.17 -8.34 -10.61
N ASN A 237 14.88 -8.25 -9.48
CA ASN A 237 15.72 -7.11 -9.16
C ASN A 237 17.17 -7.40 -9.56
N GLU A 238 17.68 -6.66 -10.54
CA GLU A 238 19.01 -6.84 -11.14
C GLU A 238 20.16 -6.80 -10.11
N VAL A 239 19.99 -6.09 -8.99
CA VAL A 239 20.97 -6.06 -7.90
C VAL A 239 20.80 -7.29 -7.01
N LEU A 240 19.58 -7.57 -6.54
CA LEU A 240 19.34 -8.61 -5.54
C LEU A 240 19.55 -10.01 -6.12
N MET A 241 19.14 -10.28 -7.36
CA MET A 241 19.33 -11.58 -8.01
C MET A 241 20.80 -11.96 -8.25
N MET A 242 21.72 -11.00 -8.10
CA MET A 242 23.16 -11.15 -8.29
C MET A 242 23.94 -11.29 -6.98
N ASP A 243 23.28 -11.14 -5.82
CA ASP A 243 23.88 -11.33 -4.50
C ASP A 243 24.28 -12.80 -4.30
N ASP A 244 25.47 -13.05 -3.74
CA ASP A 244 25.99 -14.41 -3.53
C ASP A 244 25.13 -15.22 -2.55
N GLU A 245 24.45 -14.55 -1.62
CA GLU A 245 23.50 -15.19 -0.71
C GLU A 245 22.25 -15.72 -1.43
N MET A 246 21.91 -15.24 -2.64
CA MET A 246 20.85 -15.86 -3.44
C MET A 246 21.26 -17.23 -3.98
N VAL A 247 22.53 -17.42 -4.33
CA VAL A 247 23.06 -18.73 -4.75
C VAL A 247 23.03 -19.67 -3.55
N LEU A 248 23.56 -19.25 -2.40
CA LEU A 248 23.55 -20.03 -1.17
C LEU A 248 22.12 -20.39 -0.71
N PHE A 249 21.18 -19.44 -0.81
CA PHE A 249 19.77 -19.66 -0.46
C PHE A 249 19.08 -20.68 -1.37
N VAL A 250 19.48 -20.82 -2.63
CA VAL A 250 18.91 -21.84 -3.54
C VAL A 250 19.64 -23.18 -3.41
N GLU A 251 20.97 -23.18 -3.31
CA GLU A 251 21.77 -24.39 -3.48
C GLU A 251 22.01 -25.21 -2.21
N SER A 252 21.80 -24.65 -1.01
CA SER A 252 22.08 -25.35 0.26
C SER A 252 21.11 -26.51 0.54
N ASP A 253 21.62 -27.72 0.73
CA ASP A 253 20.75 -28.90 0.95
C ASP A 253 20.12 -28.93 2.37
N PHE A 254 20.85 -28.46 3.39
CA PHE A 254 20.49 -28.61 4.82
C PHE A 254 19.90 -27.34 5.48
N GLY A 255 19.21 -26.50 4.70
CA GLY A 255 18.66 -25.22 5.15
C GLY A 255 19.63 -24.04 4.95
N TYR A 256 19.24 -22.86 5.43
CA TYR A 256 19.91 -21.58 5.14
C TYR A 256 20.22 -20.74 6.38
N SER A 257 21.44 -20.19 6.39
CA SER A 257 21.91 -19.18 7.34
C SER A 257 22.93 -18.28 6.64
N PRO A 258 22.79 -16.94 6.67
CA PRO A 258 23.69 -16.04 5.97
C PRO A 258 25.14 -16.21 6.42
N MET A 259 26.06 -16.40 5.48
CA MET A 259 27.49 -16.56 5.75
C MET A 259 28.10 -15.26 6.26
N ILE A 260 27.71 -14.11 5.68
CA ILE A 260 28.24 -12.80 6.09
C ILE A 260 27.16 -11.99 6.80
N LYS A 261 27.29 -11.84 8.12
CA LYS A 261 26.41 -11.00 8.95
C LYS A 261 26.77 -9.51 8.83
N ARG A 262 26.52 -8.92 7.66
CA ARG A 262 26.67 -7.46 7.44
C ARG A 262 25.73 -6.70 8.40
N LYS A 263 26.27 -5.68 9.09
CA LYS A 263 25.48 -4.83 10.00
C LYS A 263 24.81 -3.71 9.21
N GLN A 264 23.54 -3.44 9.51
CA GLN A 264 22.80 -2.30 8.96
C GLN A 264 23.53 -0.98 9.22
N PRO A 265 23.67 -0.07 8.24
CA PRO A 265 24.30 1.23 8.44
C PRO A 265 23.64 2.03 9.56
N ALA A 266 24.47 2.48 10.51
CA ALA A 266 24.12 3.33 11.65
C ALA A 266 22.79 2.96 12.35
N THR A 267 22.83 2.04 13.32
CA THR A 267 21.75 1.81 14.29
C THR A 267 22.13 2.39 15.68
N GLY A 268 21.16 2.47 16.60
CA GLY A 268 21.41 2.89 17.99
C GLY A 268 21.97 4.30 18.16
N VAL A 269 22.97 4.48 19.03
CA VAL A 269 23.51 5.79 19.45
C VAL A 269 24.07 6.59 18.27
N ARG A 270 24.84 5.98 17.35
CA ARG A 270 25.35 6.65 16.14
C ARG A 270 24.20 7.25 15.33
N ARG A 271 23.05 6.57 15.24
CA ARG A 271 21.85 7.08 14.58
C ARG A 271 21.17 8.21 15.34
N LYS A 272 21.16 8.19 16.68
CA LYS A 272 20.60 9.30 17.48
C LYS A 272 21.42 10.58 17.24
N VAL A 273 22.75 10.48 17.33
CA VAL A 273 23.67 11.59 17.06
C VAL A 273 23.56 12.08 15.62
N LEU A 274 23.61 11.18 14.62
CA LEU A 274 23.46 11.58 13.21
C LEU A 274 22.03 12.07 12.84
N LYS A 275 21.05 11.96 13.74
CA LYS A 275 19.72 12.59 13.59
C LYS A 275 19.59 13.95 14.29
N GLN A 276 20.52 14.33 15.17
CA GLN A 276 20.55 15.67 15.77
C GLN A 276 21.07 16.72 14.78
N PHE A 277 22.05 16.34 13.94
CA PHE A 277 22.49 17.17 12.82
C PHE A 277 21.44 17.19 11.69
N ALA A 278 21.20 18.38 11.13
CA ALA A 278 20.38 18.56 9.93
C ALA A 278 20.84 17.62 8.79
N PRO A 279 19.92 17.05 7.99
CA PRO A 279 20.33 16.35 6.77
C PRO A 279 21.06 17.33 5.85
N PRO A 280 22.11 16.91 5.13
CA PRO A 280 22.68 17.73 4.07
C PRO A 280 21.61 18.00 2.99
N PRO A 281 21.78 19.06 2.16
CA PRO A 281 21.03 19.20 0.92
C PRO A 281 21.07 17.90 0.11
N ASP A 282 19.93 17.56 -0.49
CA ASP A 282 19.77 16.31 -1.23
C ASP A 282 19.55 16.68 -2.71
N ASP A 283 20.65 16.85 -3.45
CA ASP A 283 20.71 17.32 -4.85
C ASP A 283 20.08 16.34 -5.87
N THR A 284 19.25 15.40 -5.39
CA THR A 284 18.42 14.51 -6.18
C THR A 284 16.95 14.73 -5.78
N PRO A 285 16.26 15.74 -6.37
CA PRO A 285 14.89 16.11 -5.98
C PRO A 285 13.93 14.93 -5.93
N GLU A 286 14.02 14.03 -6.91
CA GLU A 286 13.21 12.81 -6.99
C GLU A 286 13.29 11.90 -5.73
N LEU A 287 14.43 11.89 -5.02
CA LEU A 287 14.61 11.13 -3.78
C LEU A 287 14.35 11.98 -2.53
N ALA A 288 14.63 13.28 -2.60
CA ALA A 288 14.29 14.24 -1.55
C ALA A 288 12.77 14.32 -1.31
N GLU A 289 11.99 14.46 -2.38
CA GLU A 289 10.52 14.48 -2.39
C GLU A 289 9.91 13.13 -1.97
N ALA A 290 10.54 12.02 -2.37
CA ALA A 290 10.04 10.68 -2.09
C ALA A 290 9.95 10.40 -0.59
N ARG A 291 10.97 10.81 0.17
CA ARG A 291 11.13 10.38 1.57
C ARG A 291 10.01 10.90 2.49
N PRO A 292 9.55 12.17 2.42
CA PRO A 292 8.33 12.63 3.09
C PRO A 292 7.09 11.82 2.71
N ILE A 293 6.88 11.53 1.42
CA ILE A 293 5.72 10.78 0.93
C ILE A 293 5.72 9.34 1.47
N VAL A 294 6.88 8.66 1.42
CA VAL A 294 7.04 7.30 1.98
C VAL A 294 6.85 7.31 3.50
N LYS A 295 7.34 8.34 4.22
CA LYS A 295 7.09 8.49 5.67
C LYS A 295 5.59 8.66 5.96
N LEU A 296 4.88 9.48 5.19
CA LEU A 296 3.45 9.70 5.36
C LEU A 296 2.66 8.42 5.08
N PHE A 297 2.99 7.70 4.00
CA PHE A 297 2.37 6.42 3.67
C PHE A 297 2.64 5.33 4.72
N TYR A 298 3.87 5.26 5.27
CA TYR A 298 4.21 4.38 6.39
C TYR A 298 3.32 4.61 7.62
N LEU A 299 3.16 5.88 8.03
CA LEU A 299 2.35 6.24 9.20
C LEU A 299 0.85 6.06 8.93
N GLY A 300 0.38 6.44 7.75
CA GLY A 300 -1.02 6.29 7.34
C GLY A 300 -1.46 4.83 7.24
N SER A 301 -0.63 3.96 6.66
CA SER A 301 -0.92 2.51 6.62
C SER A 301 -0.87 1.87 8.01
N MET A 302 0.04 2.29 8.89
CA MET A 302 0.11 1.81 10.28
C MET A 302 -1.16 2.17 11.07
N ASP A 303 -1.59 3.43 11.02
CA ASP A 303 -2.82 3.89 11.69
C ASP A 303 -4.10 3.30 11.05
N ALA A 304 -4.14 3.17 9.72
CA ALA A 304 -5.24 2.50 9.03
C ALA A 304 -5.36 1.02 9.43
N GLY A 305 -4.25 0.30 9.55
CA GLY A 305 -4.22 -1.06 10.10
C GLY A 305 -4.79 -1.12 11.53
N HIS A 306 -4.32 -0.25 12.42
CA HIS A 306 -4.86 -0.15 13.80
C HIS A 306 -6.34 0.24 13.85
N LYS A 307 -6.86 0.96 12.84
CA LYS A 307 -8.29 1.30 12.71
C LYS A 307 -9.10 0.10 12.23
N VAL A 308 -8.62 -0.65 11.24
CA VAL A 308 -9.23 -1.92 10.79
C VAL A 308 -9.26 -2.93 11.95
N ASP A 309 -8.17 -3.06 12.72
CA ASP A 309 -8.11 -3.89 13.93
C ASP A 309 -9.22 -3.59 14.95
N ARG A 310 -9.62 -2.32 15.10
CA ARG A 310 -10.69 -1.91 16.00
C ARG A 310 -12.06 -2.21 15.38
N LEU A 311 -12.23 -1.91 14.10
CA LEU A 311 -13.44 -2.17 13.32
C LEU A 311 -13.79 -3.68 13.31
N VAL A 312 -12.81 -4.55 13.02
CA VAL A 312 -12.92 -6.03 13.06
C VAL A 312 -13.34 -6.54 14.44
N LYS A 313 -12.81 -5.95 15.53
CA LYS A 313 -13.19 -6.30 16.91
C LYS A 313 -14.63 -5.87 17.21
N SER A 314 -15.02 -4.67 16.81
CA SER A 314 -16.40 -4.19 16.95
C SER A 314 -17.39 -5.02 16.12
N ARG A 315 -17.03 -5.41 14.89
CA ARG A 315 -17.84 -6.26 14.00
C ARG A 315 -18.09 -7.66 14.61
N ARG A 316 -17.05 -8.28 15.18
CA ARG A 316 -17.20 -9.54 15.96
C ARG A 316 -18.05 -9.36 17.22
N GLY A 317 -17.92 -8.21 17.91
CA GLY A 317 -18.77 -7.85 19.04
C GLY A 317 -20.25 -7.74 18.65
N LEU A 318 -20.54 -7.03 17.56
CA LEU A 318 -21.88 -6.89 16.99
C LEU A 318 -22.49 -8.25 16.67
N GLY A 319 -21.76 -9.12 15.97
CA GLY A 319 -22.23 -10.47 15.62
C GLY A 319 -22.59 -11.34 16.83
N LEU A 320 -21.81 -11.26 17.91
CA LEU A 320 -22.12 -11.93 19.18
C LEU A 320 -23.39 -11.36 19.84
N THR A 321 -23.56 -10.04 19.86
CA THR A 321 -24.75 -9.41 20.44
C THR A 321 -26.02 -9.63 19.62
N GLU A 322 -25.92 -9.67 18.29
CA GLU A 322 -27.04 -10.04 17.43
C GLU A 322 -27.42 -11.52 17.62
N SER A 323 -26.45 -12.43 17.74
CA SER A 323 -26.73 -13.85 17.99
C SER A 323 -27.50 -14.07 19.30
N ASP A 324 -27.06 -13.45 20.40
CA ASP A 324 -27.78 -13.45 21.69
C ASP A 324 -29.18 -12.80 21.58
N PHE A 325 -29.32 -11.68 20.86
CA PHE A 325 -30.62 -11.06 20.58
C PHE A 325 -31.54 -12.01 19.79
N GLY A 326 -31.02 -12.71 18.78
CA GLY A 326 -31.76 -13.72 18.02
C GLY A 326 -32.20 -14.92 18.87
N VAL A 327 -31.39 -15.36 19.83
CA VAL A 327 -31.81 -16.36 20.84
C VAL A 327 -32.99 -15.84 21.67
N LYS A 328 -32.92 -14.60 22.16
CA LYS A 328 -33.97 -13.97 22.97
C LYS A 328 -35.27 -13.78 22.18
N ILE A 329 -35.20 -13.31 20.93
CA ILE A 329 -36.35 -13.23 20.01
C ILE A 329 -36.96 -14.62 19.77
N GLY A 330 -36.14 -15.64 19.54
CA GLY A 330 -36.60 -17.02 19.36
C GLY A 330 -37.32 -17.59 20.60
N ALA A 331 -36.88 -17.24 21.81
CA ALA A 331 -37.47 -17.69 23.06
C ALA A 331 -38.91 -17.16 23.29
N MET A 332 -39.23 -15.96 22.80
CA MET A 332 -40.59 -15.41 22.90
C MET A 332 -41.65 -16.30 22.20
N SER A 333 -41.24 -17.12 21.22
CA SER A 333 -42.12 -18.08 20.53
C SER A 333 -42.71 -19.20 21.42
N VAL A 334 -42.32 -19.27 22.70
CA VAL A 334 -42.87 -20.19 23.72
C VAL A 334 -44.00 -19.54 24.52
N GLN A 335 -44.00 -18.21 24.68
CA GLN A 335 -45.01 -17.46 25.42
C GLN A 335 -46.13 -16.90 24.52
N GLU A 336 -45.92 -16.92 23.19
CA GLU A 336 -46.81 -16.34 22.20
C GLU A 336 -47.99 -17.26 21.85
N PRO A 337 -49.25 -16.92 22.21
CA PRO A 337 -50.42 -17.73 21.89
C PRO A 337 -50.82 -17.69 20.41
N HIS A 338 -50.47 -16.65 19.66
CA HIS A 338 -50.83 -16.54 18.26
C HIS A 338 -49.85 -17.34 17.39
N GLN A 339 -50.26 -18.53 16.95
CA GLN A 339 -49.40 -19.51 16.26
C GLN A 339 -48.57 -18.95 15.08
N GLY A 340 -49.14 -18.03 14.29
CA GLY A 340 -48.41 -17.34 13.20
C GLY A 340 -47.30 -16.42 13.70
N LEU A 341 -47.52 -15.72 14.81
CA LEU A 341 -46.56 -14.83 15.45
C LEU A 341 -45.49 -15.62 16.21
N ALA A 342 -45.86 -16.73 16.86
CA ALA A 342 -44.92 -17.67 17.46
C ALA A 342 -43.96 -18.25 16.40
N ASN A 343 -44.49 -18.63 15.23
CA ASN A 343 -43.66 -19.09 14.11
C ASN A 343 -42.76 -17.98 13.57
N ALA A 344 -43.27 -16.76 13.40
CA ALA A 344 -42.50 -15.61 12.97
C ALA A 344 -41.36 -15.27 13.94
N TYR A 345 -41.59 -15.22 15.26
CA TYR A 345 -40.52 -15.03 16.26
C TYR A 345 -39.45 -16.12 16.18
N ARG A 346 -39.86 -17.39 16.04
CA ARG A 346 -38.92 -18.53 15.93
C ARG A 346 -38.07 -18.47 14.67
N LYS A 347 -38.63 -18.02 13.54
CA LYS A 347 -37.93 -17.81 12.27
C LYS A 347 -37.01 -16.59 12.34
N LEU A 348 -37.51 -15.45 12.82
CA LEU A 348 -36.79 -14.19 12.95
C LEU A 348 -35.57 -14.35 13.88
N GLY A 349 -35.74 -15.00 15.03
CA GLY A 349 -34.64 -15.27 15.96
C GLY A 349 -33.50 -16.08 15.33
N LYS A 350 -33.83 -17.11 14.55
CA LYS A 350 -32.84 -17.88 13.78
C LYS A 350 -32.15 -17.07 12.69
N ILE A 351 -32.90 -16.21 11.97
CA ILE A 351 -32.32 -15.35 10.94
C ILE A 351 -31.35 -14.34 11.57
N ILE A 352 -31.72 -13.70 12.68
CA ILE A 352 -30.86 -12.76 13.41
C ILE A 352 -29.57 -13.46 13.90
N GLN A 353 -29.66 -14.71 14.40
CA GLN A 353 -28.46 -15.51 14.70
C GLN A 353 -27.55 -15.67 13.47
N THR A 354 -28.11 -16.02 12.31
CA THR A 354 -27.34 -16.17 11.06
C THR A 354 -26.78 -14.84 10.53
N VAL A 355 -27.41 -13.69 10.81
CA VAL A 355 -26.80 -12.38 10.53
C VAL A 355 -25.63 -12.10 11.47
N GLY A 356 -25.73 -12.51 12.74
CA GLY A 356 -24.61 -12.52 13.68
C GLY A 356 -23.39 -13.31 13.18
N ASP A 357 -23.63 -14.49 12.60
CA ASP A 357 -22.59 -15.28 11.92
C ASP A 357 -22.03 -14.57 10.67
N CYS A 358 -22.87 -13.86 9.91
CA CYS A 358 -22.45 -13.07 8.75
C CYS A 358 -21.52 -11.92 9.14
N HIS A 359 -21.78 -11.21 10.25
CA HIS A 359 -20.84 -10.20 10.78
C HIS A 359 -19.50 -10.82 11.19
N ALA A 360 -19.50 -12.03 11.80
CA ALA A 360 -18.27 -12.72 12.16
C ALA A 360 -17.43 -13.14 10.94
N ALA A 361 -18.10 -13.52 9.84
CA ALA A 361 -17.47 -13.77 8.54
C ALA A 361 -16.94 -12.49 7.89
N GLN A 362 -17.75 -11.41 7.85
CA GLN A 362 -17.39 -10.08 7.35
C GLN A 362 -16.15 -9.56 8.09
N ALA A 363 -16.12 -9.63 9.42
CA ALA A 363 -14.94 -9.27 10.23
C ALA A 363 -13.66 -10.01 9.87
N THR A 364 -13.79 -11.24 9.38
CA THR A 364 -12.63 -12.05 8.96
C THR A 364 -12.21 -11.69 7.54
N ALA A 365 -13.14 -11.32 6.66
CA ALA A 365 -12.84 -10.75 5.35
C ALA A 365 -12.17 -9.36 5.46
N GLU A 366 -12.74 -8.43 6.25
CA GLU A 366 -12.20 -7.10 6.57
C GLU A 366 -10.72 -7.17 6.98
N ALA A 367 -10.41 -8.04 7.94
CA ALA A 367 -9.05 -8.27 8.44
C ALA A 367 -8.12 -8.83 7.34
N THR A 368 -8.57 -9.84 6.60
CA THR A 368 -7.74 -10.56 5.61
C THR A 368 -7.47 -9.75 4.34
N THR A 369 -8.43 -8.95 3.86
CA THR A 369 -8.24 -8.15 2.64
C THR A 369 -7.55 -6.82 2.91
N LEU A 370 -7.90 -6.15 4.02
CA LEU A 370 -7.49 -4.77 4.26
C LEU A 370 -6.52 -4.62 5.45
N GLY A 371 -6.75 -5.36 6.54
CA GLY A 371 -5.86 -5.37 7.72
C GLY A 371 -4.46 -5.89 7.38
N ASP A 372 -4.37 -7.13 6.91
CA ASP A 372 -3.11 -7.77 6.49
C ASP A 372 -2.35 -6.92 5.45
N SER A 373 -3.09 -6.34 4.49
CA SER A 373 -2.55 -5.46 3.44
C SER A 373 -1.94 -4.17 4.00
N PHE A 374 -2.61 -3.49 4.94
CA PHE A 374 -2.07 -2.30 5.58
C PHE A 374 -0.85 -2.63 6.46
N GLN A 375 -0.88 -3.75 7.19
CA GLN A 375 0.25 -4.20 8.01
C GLN A 375 1.48 -4.52 7.15
N TYR A 376 1.29 -5.22 6.02
CA TYR A 376 2.36 -5.48 5.04
C TYR A 376 2.92 -4.20 4.43
N HIS A 377 2.06 -3.31 3.91
CA HIS A 377 2.52 -2.08 3.26
C HIS A 377 3.18 -1.10 4.23
N SER A 378 2.81 -1.10 5.51
CA SER A 378 3.53 -0.36 6.55
C SER A 378 4.95 -0.91 6.74
N GLN A 379 5.13 -2.23 6.82
CA GLN A 379 6.48 -2.84 6.93
C GLN A 379 7.34 -2.57 5.69
N ASP A 380 6.77 -2.67 4.47
CA ASP A 380 7.47 -2.39 3.21
C ASP A 380 7.90 -0.91 3.13
N ALA A 381 6.97 0.02 3.44
CA ALA A 381 7.25 1.45 3.47
C ALA A 381 8.27 1.83 4.56
N PHE A 382 8.29 1.11 5.70
CA PHE A 382 9.32 1.30 6.71
C PHE A 382 10.71 1.00 6.15
N ILE A 383 10.89 -0.13 5.45
CA ILE A 383 12.17 -0.50 4.82
C ILE A 383 12.58 0.56 3.80
N VAL A 384 11.67 1.00 2.93
CA VAL A 384 11.97 2.06 1.93
C VAL A 384 12.42 3.37 2.60
N LYS A 385 11.68 3.82 3.62
CA LYS A 385 12.00 5.02 4.41
C LYS A 385 13.36 4.92 5.10
N GLU A 386 13.73 3.73 5.56
CA GLU A 386 15.03 3.43 6.16
C GLU A 386 16.16 3.43 5.11
N THR A 387 15.98 2.78 3.95
CA THR A 387 16.94 2.80 2.84
C THR A 387 17.22 4.22 2.34
N LEU A 388 16.17 5.04 2.17
CA LEU A 388 16.31 6.45 1.80
C LEU A 388 17.05 7.27 2.88
N THR A 389 16.81 7.00 4.17
CA THR A 389 17.61 7.62 5.24
C THR A 389 19.06 7.14 5.24
N ASN A 390 19.33 5.85 4.98
CA ASN A 390 20.69 5.34 4.92
C ASN A 390 21.48 5.96 3.75
N ARG A 391 20.84 6.29 2.61
CA ARG A 391 21.45 7.14 1.56
C ARG A 391 21.80 8.54 2.08
N GLN A 392 20.92 9.20 2.84
CA GLN A 392 21.21 10.53 3.39
C GLN A 392 22.36 10.52 4.41
N LEU A 393 22.53 9.43 5.17
CA LEU A 393 23.70 9.24 6.03
C LEU A 393 24.99 9.03 5.20
N LEU A 394 24.92 8.25 4.12
CA LEU A 394 26.04 8.03 3.19
C LEU A 394 26.49 9.34 2.50
N ILE A 395 25.57 10.21 2.09
CA ILE A 395 25.89 11.54 1.54
C ILE A 395 26.67 12.37 2.57
N ARG A 396 26.25 12.37 3.84
CA ARG A 396 26.99 13.08 4.91
C ARG A 396 28.39 12.48 5.14
N GLU A 397 28.53 11.16 5.10
CA GLU A 397 29.82 10.48 5.23
C GLU A 397 30.75 10.84 4.04
N PHE A 398 30.22 10.98 2.82
CA PHE A 398 30.96 11.49 1.66
C PHE A 398 31.40 12.95 1.83
N LEU A 399 30.50 13.87 2.21
CA LEU A 399 30.84 15.28 2.42
C LEU A 399 31.90 15.46 3.53
N GLN A 400 31.80 14.68 4.62
CA GLN A 400 32.81 14.68 5.68
C GLN A 400 34.18 14.17 5.20
N ALA A 401 34.22 13.21 4.27
CA ALA A 401 35.47 12.77 3.66
C ALA A 401 36.09 13.85 2.75
N GLN A 402 35.26 14.58 1.99
CA GLN A 402 35.70 15.71 1.16
C GLN A 402 36.29 16.86 1.99
N ASP A 403 35.64 17.25 3.09
CA ASP A 403 36.21 18.24 4.02
C ASP A 403 37.52 17.76 4.67
N ASN A 404 37.64 16.46 4.96
CA ASN A 404 38.89 15.87 5.43
C ASN A 404 39.99 15.93 4.34
N THR A 405 39.72 15.55 3.09
CA THR A 405 40.69 15.69 1.97
C THR A 405 41.12 17.15 1.80
N ARG A 406 40.20 18.10 1.85
CA ARG A 406 40.48 19.54 1.78
C ARG A 406 41.38 19.98 2.94
N SER A 407 41.10 19.53 4.16
CA SER A 407 41.93 19.80 5.35
C SER A 407 43.34 19.22 5.23
N LYS A 408 43.48 17.96 4.77
CA LYS A 408 44.76 17.29 4.50
C LYS A 408 45.53 17.97 3.38
N THR A 409 44.86 18.41 2.31
CA THR A 409 45.47 19.17 1.21
C THR A 409 46.07 20.48 1.73
N ASN A 410 45.27 21.27 2.47
CA ASN A 410 45.74 22.50 3.11
C ASN A 410 46.88 22.25 4.10
N ALA A 411 46.92 21.10 4.79
CA ALA A 411 48.04 20.73 5.67
C ALA A 411 49.32 20.41 4.88
N ALA A 412 49.21 19.60 3.81
CA ALA A 412 50.33 19.27 2.93
C ALA A 412 50.90 20.52 2.23
N ASP A 413 50.05 21.45 1.77
CA ASP A 413 50.50 22.68 1.11
C ASP A 413 51.16 23.67 2.08
N ARG A 414 50.70 23.74 3.34
CA ARG A 414 51.42 24.47 4.41
C ARG A 414 52.78 23.87 4.73
N LEU A 415 52.95 22.55 4.61
CA LEU A 415 54.25 21.90 4.76
C LEU A 415 55.16 22.20 3.56
N LYS A 416 54.65 22.16 2.32
CA LYS A 416 55.41 22.59 1.12
C LYS A 416 55.90 24.03 1.19
N ALA A 417 55.11 24.93 1.79
CA ALA A 417 55.42 26.34 1.94
C ALA A 417 56.35 26.67 3.13
N SER A 418 56.70 25.69 3.97
CA SER A 418 57.55 25.91 5.15
C SER A 418 59.03 25.72 4.81
N SER A 419 59.87 26.66 5.25
CA SER A 419 61.32 26.67 4.99
C SER A 419 62.13 25.67 5.83
N SER A 420 61.51 24.99 6.80
CA SER A 420 62.18 24.00 7.64
C SER A 420 61.22 22.88 8.03
N VAL A 421 61.32 21.73 7.35
CA VAL A 421 60.44 20.58 7.54
C VAL A 421 61.25 19.29 7.60
N LYS A 422 60.96 18.44 8.59
CA LYS A 422 61.48 17.07 8.65
C LYS A 422 60.85 16.23 7.55
N ARG A 423 61.67 15.54 6.75
CA ARG A 423 61.21 14.63 5.67
C ARG A 423 60.11 13.67 6.11
N GLU A 424 60.27 13.06 7.28
CA GLU A 424 59.28 12.16 7.92
C GLU A 424 57.85 12.74 7.94
N LYS A 425 57.72 14.04 8.25
CA LYS A 425 56.42 14.75 8.29
C LYS A 425 55.86 15.07 6.91
N VAL A 426 56.70 15.16 5.89
CA VAL A 426 56.26 15.29 4.49
C VAL A 426 55.73 13.95 4.00
N ASP A 427 56.47 12.87 4.25
CA ASP A 427 56.10 11.51 3.86
C ASP A 427 54.79 11.08 4.58
N GLU A 428 54.64 11.39 5.88
CA GLU A 428 53.40 11.22 6.67
C GLU A 428 52.23 12.02 6.09
N ALA A 429 52.44 13.30 5.75
CA ALA A 429 51.38 14.16 5.23
C ALA A 429 50.94 13.79 3.81
N ILE A 430 51.83 13.24 2.99
CA ILE A 430 51.50 12.67 1.66
C ILE A 430 50.63 11.41 1.85
N ALA A 431 51.08 10.46 2.68
CA ALA A 431 50.32 9.23 2.95
C ALA A 431 48.90 9.52 3.48
N ALA A 432 48.78 10.43 4.45
CA ALA A 432 47.50 10.83 5.04
C ALA A 432 46.61 11.68 4.10
N LEU A 433 47.16 12.25 3.03
CA LEU A 433 46.40 12.92 1.97
C LEU A 433 45.88 11.90 0.95
N ASP A 434 46.71 10.94 0.53
CA ASP A 434 46.32 9.94 -0.46
C ASP A 434 45.36 8.88 0.13
N GLU A 435 45.44 8.56 1.43
CA GLU A 435 44.41 7.81 2.17
C GLU A 435 43.05 8.56 2.16
N ALA A 436 43.07 9.87 2.44
CA ALA A 436 41.86 10.70 2.44
C ALA A 436 41.21 10.76 1.05
N ARG A 437 42.01 10.99 0.00
CA ARG A 437 41.57 10.98 -1.40
C ARG A 437 41.00 9.64 -1.84
N THR A 438 41.61 8.54 -1.42
CA THR A 438 41.12 7.18 -1.71
C THR A 438 39.74 6.97 -1.06
N THR A 439 39.62 7.35 0.21
CA THR A 439 38.36 7.28 0.98
C THR A 439 37.26 8.14 0.36
N GLU A 440 37.58 9.38 -0.06
CA GLU A 440 36.64 10.29 -0.74
C GLU A 440 36.18 9.71 -2.08
N ASN A 441 37.09 9.17 -2.89
CA ASN A 441 36.78 8.57 -4.19
C ASN A 441 35.89 7.31 -4.05
N GLU A 442 36.18 6.43 -3.08
CA GLU A 442 35.32 5.29 -2.78
C GLU A 442 33.92 5.72 -2.36
N LEU A 443 33.81 6.73 -1.47
CA LEU A 443 32.53 7.26 -1.01
C LEU A 443 31.78 7.99 -2.14
N TYR A 444 32.47 8.70 -3.03
CA TYR A 444 31.89 9.35 -4.21
C TYR A 444 31.26 8.32 -5.16
N GLN A 445 32.02 7.27 -5.54
CA GLN A 445 31.53 6.21 -6.41
C GLN A 445 30.36 5.45 -5.78
N LYS A 446 30.47 5.11 -4.50
CA LYS A 446 29.42 4.43 -3.72
C LYS A 446 28.14 5.27 -3.63
N THR A 447 28.25 6.55 -3.33
CA THR A 447 27.10 7.49 -3.22
C THR A 447 26.44 7.72 -4.57
N THR A 448 27.23 7.88 -5.64
CA THR A 448 26.74 8.01 -7.01
C THR A 448 25.93 6.77 -7.43
N ARG A 449 26.51 5.57 -7.27
CA ARG A 449 25.85 4.29 -7.63
C ARG A 449 24.58 4.03 -6.81
N VAL A 450 24.60 4.33 -5.51
CA VAL A 450 23.43 4.22 -4.62
C VAL A 450 22.32 5.17 -5.07
N THR A 451 22.66 6.43 -5.36
CA THR A 451 21.70 7.45 -5.81
C THR A 451 21.05 7.08 -7.15
N GLN A 452 21.86 6.73 -8.14
CA GLN A 452 21.39 6.38 -9.49
C GLN A 452 20.43 5.18 -9.47
N ASN A 453 20.75 4.12 -8.73
CA ASN A 453 19.86 2.96 -8.69
C ASN A 453 18.60 3.21 -7.83
N LEU A 454 18.71 3.91 -6.70
CA LEU A 454 17.54 4.21 -5.86
C LEU A 454 16.50 5.09 -6.56
N VAL A 455 16.88 5.94 -7.53
CA VAL A 455 15.94 6.64 -8.43
C VAL A 455 15.06 5.64 -9.19
N ASN A 456 15.67 4.62 -9.81
CA ASN A 456 14.94 3.59 -10.56
C ASN A 456 14.10 2.71 -9.63
N GLU A 457 14.66 2.30 -8.49
CA GLU A 457 13.97 1.48 -7.50
C GLU A 457 12.77 2.20 -6.88
N ARG A 458 12.86 3.52 -6.64
CA ARG A 458 11.72 4.35 -6.23
C ARG A 458 10.56 4.22 -7.20
N ARG A 459 10.83 4.38 -8.50
CA ARG A 459 9.80 4.31 -9.56
C ARG A 459 9.12 2.93 -9.57
N LYS A 460 9.91 1.84 -9.49
CA LYS A 460 9.39 0.46 -9.35
C LYS A 460 8.54 0.29 -8.09
N TRP A 461 8.98 0.84 -6.96
CA TRP A 461 8.28 0.75 -5.67
C TRP A 461 6.93 1.47 -5.70
N PHE A 462 6.89 2.73 -6.15
CA PHE A 462 5.64 3.48 -6.28
C PHE A 462 4.65 2.74 -7.20
N ALA A 463 5.11 2.21 -8.34
CA ALA A 463 4.27 1.43 -9.25
C ALA A 463 3.71 0.15 -8.62
N ARG A 464 4.57 -0.71 -8.02
CA ARG A 464 4.14 -2.00 -7.43
C ARG A 464 3.19 -1.78 -6.25
N THR A 465 3.52 -0.87 -5.34
CA THR A 465 2.74 -0.61 -4.11
C THR A 465 1.39 0.02 -4.41
N SER A 466 1.31 0.91 -5.42
CA SER A 466 0.03 1.48 -5.87
C SER A 466 -0.86 0.45 -6.55
N ALA A 467 -0.28 -0.46 -7.33
CA ALA A 467 -1.02 -1.55 -7.97
C ALA A 467 -1.56 -2.57 -6.94
N ASP A 468 -0.71 -3.00 -6.01
CA ASP A 468 -1.03 -3.97 -4.97
C ASP A 468 -2.12 -3.44 -4.02
N LEU A 469 -1.97 -2.23 -3.47
CA LEU A 469 -2.94 -1.64 -2.56
C LEU A 469 -4.30 -1.39 -3.25
N ARG A 470 -4.30 -0.96 -4.52
CA ARG A 470 -5.54 -0.83 -5.32
C ARG A 470 -6.21 -2.19 -5.56
N GLY A 471 -5.42 -3.26 -5.70
CA GLY A 471 -5.91 -4.64 -5.73
C GLY A 471 -6.59 -5.03 -4.41
N SER A 472 -5.93 -4.80 -3.28
CA SER A 472 -6.47 -5.08 -1.94
C SER A 472 -7.76 -4.31 -1.64
N ILE A 473 -7.84 -3.02 -2.00
CA ILE A 473 -9.05 -2.20 -1.85
C ILE A 473 -10.20 -2.74 -2.73
N ARG A 474 -9.91 -3.18 -3.96
CA ARG A 474 -10.91 -3.82 -4.83
C ARG A 474 -11.43 -5.13 -4.22
N GLU A 475 -10.54 -5.97 -3.70
CA GLU A 475 -10.90 -7.24 -3.07
C GLU A 475 -11.78 -7.02 -1.83
N PHE A 476 -11.39 -6.07 -0.97
CA PHE A 476 -12.18 -5.61 0.17
C PHE A 476 -13.60 -5.16 -0.24
N VAL A 477 -13.72 -4.23 -1.18
CA VAL A 477 -15.04 -3.71 -1.62
C VAL A 477 -15.92 -4.82 -2.20
N LEU A 478 -15.36 -5.78 -2.95
CA LEU A 478 -16.12 -6.92 -3.46
C LEU A 478 -16.59 -7.87 -2.33
N ARG A 479 -15.73 -8.12 -1.32
CA ARG A 479 -16.07 -8.93 -0.13
C ARG A 479 -17.18 -8.27 0.69
N GLU A 480 -17.13 -6.97 0.93
CA GLU A 480 -18.17 -6.22 1.63
C GLU A 480 -19.52 -6.26 0.89
N ILE A 481 -19.51 -6.01 -0.43
CA ILE A 481 -20.73 -6.10 -1.26
C ILE A 481 -21.33 -7.51 -1.21
N GLU A 482 -20.52 -8.56 -1.17
CA GLU A 482 -21.02 -9.94 -1.04
C GLU A 482 -21.57 -10.24 0.37
N ALA A 483 -20.95 -9.70 1.43
CA ALA A 483 -21.41 -9.83 2.81
C ALA A 483 -22.78 -9.14 3.01
N GLU A 484 -22.91 -7.86 2.62
CA GLU A 484 -24.16 -7.11 2.77
C GLU A 484 -25.29 -7.73 1.93
N ARG A 485 -25.01 -8.22 0.72
CA ARG A 485 -26.01 -8.95 -0.10
C ARG A 485 -26.44 -10.28 0.53
N ARG A 486 -25.54 -10.99 1.21
CA ARG A 486 -25.86 -12.22 1.96
C ARG A 486 -26.75 -11.91 3.16
N THR A 487 -26.42 -10.88 3.94
CA THR A 487 -27.23 -10.37 5.05
C THR A 487 -28.63 -9.94 4.59
N LEU A 488 -28.71 -9.16 3.51
CA LEU A 488 -30.00 -8.75 2.93
C LEU A 488 -30.85 -9.96 2.51
N ALA A 489 -30.29 -10.93 1.79
CA ALA A 489 -31.01 -12.13 1.37
C ALA A 489 -31.55 -12.96 2.55
N LEU A 490 -30.80 -13.04 3.66
CA LEU A 490 -31.26 -13.68 4.89
C LEU A 490 -32.43 -12.93 5.53
N LEU A 491 -32.34 -11.60 5.65
CA LEU A 491 -33.42 -10.75 6.18
C LEU A 491 -34.67 -10.81 5.32
N GLU A 492 -34.55 -10.82 3.98
CA GLU A 492 -35.69 -10.97 3.07
C GLU A 492 -36.41 -12.32 3.25
N SER A 493 -35.70 -13.37 3.71
CA SER A 493 -36.27 -14.71 3.92
C SER A 493 -37.25 -14.83 5.10
N VAL A 494 -37.42 -13.79 5.93
CA VAL A 494 -38.45 -13.72 6.99
C VAL A 494 -39.81 -13.20 6.48
N ARG A 495 -39.83 -12.56 5.29
CA ARG A 495 -41.06 -11.94 4.74
C ARG A 495 -42.27 -12.89 4.64
N PRO A 496 -42.13 -14.18 4.28
CA PRO A 496 -43.27 -15.09 4.24
C PRO A 496 -43.87 -15.32 5.62
N ASP A 497 -43.03 -15.61 6.62
CA ASP A 497 -43.43 -15.90 8.00
C ASP A 497 -44.10 -14.69 8.66
N ILE A 498 -43.58 -13.48 8.44
CA ILE A 498 -44.22 -12.22 8.91
C ILE A 498 -45.58 -12.00 8.23
N ARG A 499 -45.67 -12.23 6.91
CA ARG A 499 -46.95 -12.06 6.18
C ARG A 499 -47.99 -13.11 6.56
N ALA A 500 -47.57 -14.27 7.06
CA ALA A 500 -48.45 -15.32 7.57
C ALA A 500 -49.00 -15.05 8.99
N ILE A 501 -48.68 -13.90 9.62
CA ILE A 501 -49.21 -13.53 10.94
C ILE A 501 -50.72 -13.21 10.89
N ASP A 502 -51.27 -12.69 9.78
CA ASP A 502 -52.73 -12.60 9.63
C ASP A 502 -53.21 -12.87 8.18
N ALA A 503 -54.50 -13.15 8.05
CA ALA A 503 -55.14 -13.48 6.76
C ALA A 503 -55.14 -12.31 5.74
N SER A 504 -54.72 -11.11 6.15
CA SER A 504 -54.54 -9.92 5.32
C SER A 504 -53.07 -9.60 5.01
N GLY A 505 -52.12 -10.45 5.42
CA GLY A 505 -50.70 -10.31 5.08
C GLY A 505 -49.83 -9.68 6.16
N GLY A 506 -50.25 -9.68 7.43
CA GLY A 506 -49.42 -9.35 8.60
C GLY A 506 -49.07 -7.86 8.79
N LEU A 507 -49.33 -7.01 7.79
CA LEU A 507 -49.08 -5.56 7.84
C LEU A 507 -50.35 -4.70 7.88
N SER A 508 -51.53 -5.29 7.64
CA SER A 508 -52.83 -4.58 7.52
C SER A 508 -53.42 -4.06 8.84
N ARG A 509 -52.59 -3.96 9.87
CA ARG A 509 -52.87 -3.39 11.20
C ARG A 509 -51.89 -2.27 11.59
N LEU A 510 -50.79 -2.09 10.86
CA LEU A 510 -49.76 -1.11 11.22
C LEU A 510 -50.12 0.28 10.68
N GLY A 511 -50.95 1.01 11.43
CA GLY A 511 -51.27 2.42 11.17
C GLY A 511 -52.19 2.68 9.96
N ARG A 512 -53.07 1.72 9.61
CA ARG A 512 -54.08 1.92 8.56
C ARG A 512 -55.44 1.32 8.97
N GLU A 513 -56.44 2.19 9.10
CA GLU A 513 -57.83 1.85 9.43
C GLU A 513 -58.53 0.97 8.38
N SER A 514 -58.02 0.94 7.14
CA SER A 514 -58.66 0.30 6.00
C SER A 514 -57.92 -0.95 5.52
N HIS A 515 -58.64 -2.07 5.43
CA HIS A 515 -58.11 -3.35 4.97
C HIS A 515 -58.22 -3.48 3.44
N PRO A 516 -57.13 -3.38 2.66
CA PRO A 516 -57.17 -3.67 1.23
C PRO A 516 -57.35 -5.17 1.00
N ALA A 517 -58.30 -5.55 0.14
CA ALA A 517 -58.49 -6.95 -0.24
C ALA A 517 -57.23 -7.51 -0.94
N VAL A 518 -56.61 -8.53 -0.31
CA VAL A 518 -55.46 -9.36 -0.72
C VAL A 518 -54.79 -8.96 -2.04
N ARG A 519 -53.96 -7.90 -2.00
CA ARG A 519 -52.95 -7.71 -3.05
C ARG A 519 -51.87 -8.78 -2.88
N ARG A 520 -51.55 -9.51 -3.95
CA ARG A 520 -50.37 -10.40 -4.01
C ARG A 520 -49.10 -9.55 -3.96
N THR A 521 -48.63 -9.22 -2.76
CA THR A 521 -47.40 -8.46 -2.55
C THR A 521 -46.19 -9.27 -3.01
N SER A 522 -45.22 -8.61 -3.64
CA SER A 522 -44.07 -9.29 -4.24
C SER A 522 -43.28 -10.10 -3.20
N LEU A 523 -42.99 -11.35 -3.56
CA LEU A 523 -42.04 -12.24 -2.87
C LEU A 523 -40.70 -12.32 -3.63
N ALA A 524 -40.44 -11.38 -4.55
CA ALA A 524 -39.15 -11.29 -5.23
C ALA A 524 -38.03 -11.08 -4.20
N VAL A 525 -37.02 -11.96 -4.27
CA VAL A 525 -35.75 -11.79 -3.58
C VAL A 525 -34.93 -10.77 -4.37
N SER A 526 -34.47 -9.70 -3.72
CA SER A 526 -33.68 -8.65 -4.35
C SER A 526 -32.34 -9.16 -4.88
N GLN A 527 -31.78 -10.16 -4.19
CA GLN A 527 -30.49 -10.79 -4.49
C GLN A 527 -30.64 -12.08 -5.30
N GLY A 528 -31.36 -12.00 -6.43
CA GLY A 528 -31.59 -13.12 -7.33
C GLY A 528 -30.37 -13.52 -8.17
N PRO A 529 -30.41 -14.68 -8.86
CA PRO A 529 -29.32 -15.12 -9.74
C PRO A 529 -29.00 -14.16 -10.90
N LYS A 530 -29.98 -13.37 -11.36
CA LYS A 530 -29.81 -12.44 -12.49
C LYS A 530 -29.02 -11.17 -12.17
N GLY A 531 -29.00 -10.74 -10.91
CA GLY A 531 -28.58 -9.38 -10.56
C GLY A 531 -28.95 -9.02 -9.13
N ASP A 532 -28.48 -7.84 -8.72
CA ASP A 532 -28.94 -7.17 -7.51
C ASP A 532 -29.97 -6.11 -7.91
N ALA A 533 -31.24 -6.37 -7.56
CA ALA A 533 -32.40 -5.61 -8.01
C ALA A 533 -32.39 -4.12 -7.59
N TRP A 534 -31.55 -3.73 -6.62
CA TRP A 534 -31.41 -2.34 -6.18
C TRP A 534 -30.36 -1.59 -7.00
N SER A 535 -29.34 -2.30 -7.49
CA SER A 535 -28.25 -1.72 -8.28
C SER A 535 -28.58 -1.55 -9.77
N GLY A 536 -29.49 -2.39 -10.30
CA GLY A 536 -29.69 -2.57 -11.75
C GLY A 536 -28.60 -3.39 -12.44
N VAL A 537 -27.43 -3.55 -11.82
CA VAL A 537 -26.26 -4.22 -12.40
C VAL A 537 -26.48 -5.75 -12.48
N PRO A 538 -26.40 -6.35 -13.69
CA PRO A 538 -26.44 -7.80 -13.85
C PRO A 538 -25.25 -8.47 -13.15
N ARG A 539 -25.46 -9.66 -12.59
CA ARG A 539 -24.34 -10.47 -12.07
C ARG A 539 -23.49 -10.98 -13.25
N ARG A 540 -22.41 -10.27 -13.60
CA ARG A 540 -21.34 -10.83 -14.45
C ARG A 540 -20.83 -12.10 -13.76
N THR A 541 -20.89 -13.24 -14.45
CA THR A 541 -20.59 -14.58 -13.91
C THR A 541 -19.08 -14.88 -13.83
N ASP A 542 -18.23 -13.85 -14.00
CA ASP A 542 -16.78 -13.96 -14.18
C ASP A 542 -16.03 -14.22 -12.86
N SER A 543 -16.12 -15.47 -12.40
CA SER A 543 -15.00 -16.23 -11.83
C SER A 543 -14.03 -15.47 -10.91
N LEU A 544 -14.48 -15.01 -9.74
CA LEU A 544 -13.59 -14.50 -8.68
C LEU A 544 -12.47 -15.52 -8.35
N SER A 545 -12.75 -16.82 -8.43
CA SER A 545 -11.79 -17.92 -8.24
C SER A 545 -10.66 -17.99 -9.28
N ARG A 546 -10.77 -17.34 -10.45
CA ARG A 546 -9.70 -17.34 -11.48
C ARG A 546 -8.73 -16.17 -11.33
N SER A 547 -9.18 -15.02 -10.84
CA SER A 547 -8.38 -13.78 -10.78
C SER A 547 -7.20 -13.80 -9.78
N VAL A 548 -7.06 -14.85 -8.98
CA VAL A 548 -5.91 -15.07 -8.08
C VAL A 548 -4.80 -15.90 -8.75
N SER A 549 -5.10 -16.62 -9.84
CA SER A 549 -4.13 -17.47 -10.55
C SER A 549 -3.70 -16.87 -11.88
N GLY A 550 -2.62 -16.09 -11.85
CA GLY A 550 -1.99 -15.54 -13.06
C GLY A 550 -1.37 -16.62 -13.95
N SER A 551 -2.05 -16.92 -15.05
CA SER A 551 -1.63 -17.66 -16.26
C SER A 551 -0.24 -18.31 -16.28
N ILE A 552 -0.20 -19.65 -16.38
CA ILE A 552 0.39 -20.44 -17.50
C ILE A 552 0.25 -21.93 -17.14
N VAL A 553 -0.65 -22.62 -17.84
CA VAL A 553 -0.58 -24.06 -18.10
C VAL A 553 -1.06 -24.26 -19.53
N ALA A 554 -0.16 -24.68 -20.42
CA ALA A 554 -0.50 -25.15 -21.75
C ALA A 554 -0.37 -26.67 -21.77
N GLY A 555 -1.40 -27.37 -22.27
CA GLY A 555 -1.35 -28.76 -22.71
C GLY A 555 -0.70 -29.79 -21.79
N VAL A 556 -1.50 -30.40 -20.92
CA VAL A 556 -1.32 -31.81 -20.51
C VAL A 556 -2.67 -32.49 -20.72
N ASN A 557 -2.68 -33.63 -21.42
CA ASN A 557 -3.87 -34.46 -21.55
C ASN A 557 -4.02 -35.33 -20.29
N GLU A 558 -5.26 -35.57 -19.88
CA GLU A 558 -5.61 -36.75 -19.09
C GLU A 558 -6.35 -37.72 -20.02
N GLU A 559 -6.01 -39.01 -19.91
CA GLU A 559 -6.58 -40.07 -20.76
C GLU A 559 -7.75 -40.73 -20.01
N GLU A 560 -8.98 -40.54 -20.50
CA GLU A 560 -10.10 -41.43 -20.21
C GLU A 560 -10.66 -41.98 -21.53
N ASP A 561 -10.95 -43.28 -21.55
CA ASP A 561 -11.38 -44.06 -22.72
C ASP A 561 -12.87 -44.45 -22.62
N ILE A 562 -13.43 -44.94 -23.75
CA ILE A 562 -14.75 -45.57 -23.92
C ILE A 562 -15.94 -44.59 -23.92
N GLY A 563 -16.70 -44.50 -25.03
CA GLY A 563 -17.98 -43.76 -24.99
C GLY A 563 -18.86 -43.51 -26.24
N ASP A 564 -18.47 -43.95 -27.45
CA ASP A 564 -19.32 -44.04 -28.68
C ASP A 564 -20.63 -43.19 -28.79
N LYS A 565 -20.62 -42.10 -29.59
CA LYS A 565 -21.46 -42.03 -30.81
C LYS A 565 -21.27 -40.87 -31.78
N ASP A 566 -21.43 -41.22 -33.05
CA ASP A 566 -21.42 -40.39 -34.27
C ASP A 566 -22.49 -39.27 -34.31
N LYS A 567 -22.04 -38.07 -34.72
CA LYS A 567 -22.65 -37.25 -35.81
C LYS A 567 -21.81 -36.01 -36.12
N GLY A 568 -21.10 -36.00 -37.24
CA GLY A 568 -20.29 -34.85 -37.66
C GLY A 568 -21.02 -33.80 -38.51
N VAL A 569 -20.45 -32.58 -38.61
CA VAL A 569 -20.57 -31.69 -39.79
C VAL A 569 -19.33 -30.78 -39.91
N LYS A 570 -18.82 -30.73 -41.14
CA LYS A 570 -17.82 -29.86 -41.78
C LYS A 570 -17.31 -28.61 -41.02
N SER A 571 -15.99 -28.50 -40.88
CA SER A 571 -15.27 -27.23 -40.70
C SER A 571 -15.03 -26.51 -42.04
N PRO A 572 -15.07 -25.16 -42.08
CA PRO A 572 -14.35 -24.36 -43.06
C PRO A 572 -13.04 -23.82 -42.44
N ALA A 573 -12.02 -23.58 -43.28
CA ALA A 573 -10.78 -22.96 -42.87
C ALA A 573 -10.60 -21.54 -43.44
N SER A 574 -9.63 -20.83 -42.87
CA SER A 574 -8.82 -19.75 -43.47
C SER A 574 -9.08 -18.30 -43.03
N THR A 575 -7.96 -17.57 -43.06
CA THR A 575 -7.82 -16.10 -43.22
C THR A 575 -8.27 -15.22 -42.06
N GLY A 576 -7.36 -14.36 -41.60
CA GLY A 576 -7.64 -13.34 -40.58
C GLY A 576 -7.79 -11.94 -41.18
N THR A 577 -8.51 -11.08 -40.47
CA THR A 577 -8.67 -9.65 -40.74
C THR A 577 -8.76 -8.89 -39.41
N ALA A 578 -8.56 -7.56 -39.45
CA ALA A 578 -8.37 -6.75 -38.24
C ALA A 578 -9.69 -6.32 -37.56
N MET A 579 -9.57 -6.07 -36.25
CA MET A 579 -10.31 -5.14 -35.38
C MET A 579 -11.62 -4.50 -35.88
N PRO A 580 -12.65 -4.51 -35.02
CA PRO A 580 -13.40 -3.30 -34.68
C PRO A 580 -13.19 -2.90 -33.21
N GLY A 581 -13.56 -1.66 -32.87
CA GLY A 581 -13.35 -1.08 -31.53
C GLY A 581 -14.34 -1.55 -30.47
N LEU A 582 -14.01 -1.23 -29.20
CA LEU A 582 -14.96 -1.27 -28.09
C LEU A 582 -16.03 -0.18 -28.32
N PRO A 583 -17.32 -0.43 -28.05
CA PRO A 583 -18.25 0.66 -27.80
C PRO A 583 -17.85 1.38 -26.51
N GLU A 584 -18.01 2.69 -26.48
CA GLU A 584 -18.01 3.44 -25.23
C GLU A 584 -19.32 3.09 -24.50
N GLU A 585 -19.24 2.45 -23.32
CA GLU A 585 -20.41 2.21 -22.46
C GLU A 585 -20.84 3.57 -21.89
N ASP A 586 -22.10 3.99 -22.12
CA ASP A 586 -22.61 5.32 -21.74
C ASP A 586 -22.42 5.62 -20.23
N ASP A 587 -21.80 6.75 -19.90
CA ASP A 587 -21.49 7.17 -18.51
C ASP A 587 -22.76 7.42 -17.65
N GLU A 588 -23.98 7.35 -18.22
CA GLU A 588 -25.26 7.52 -17.50
C GLU A 588 -25.57 6.40 -16.50
N ASP A 589 -25.12 5.15 -16.74
CA ASP A 589 -25.39 4.02 -15.83
C ASP A 589 -24.33 3.87 -14.73
N ARG A 590 -23.41 4.83 -14.64
CA ARG A 590 -22.40 4.92 -13.60
C ARG A 590 -23.00 5.44 -12.29
N VAL A 591 -23.33 4.51 -11.39
CA VAL A 591 -23.94 4.82 -10.09
C VAL A 591 -23.00 5.67 -9.21
N ASP A 592 -23.29 6.97 -9.11
CA ASP A 592 -22.74 7.87 -8.10
C ASP A 592 -23.66 7.96 -6.87
N ALA A 593 -23.19 8.63 -5.81
CA ALA A 593 -23.92 8.76 -4.55
C ALA A 593 -25.21 9.60 -4.65
N ARG A 594 -25.39 10.42 -5.70
CA ARG A 594 -26.62 11.21 -5.94
C ARG A 594 -27.64 10.42 -6.76
N ASN A 595 -27.19 9.73 -7.81
CA ASN A 595 -28.01 8.84 -8.64
C ASN A 595 -28.59 7.71 -7.78
N ALA A 596 -27.80 7.11 -6.90
CA ALA A 596 -28.27 6.13 -5.92
C ALA A 596 -29.42 6.65 -5.02
N ALA A 597 -29.31 7.87 -4.49
CA ALA A 597 -30.36 8.48 -3.67
C ALA A 597 -31.65 8.78 -4.48
N SER A 598 -31.52 9.13 -5.76
CA SER A 598 -32.67 9.34 -6.65
C SER A 598 -33.36 8.02 -7.03
N ARG A 599 -32.60 6.96 -7.33
CA ARG A 599 -33.13 5.61 -7.57
C ARG A 599 -33.79 5.00 -6.31
N LEU A 600 -33.32 5.35 -5.10
CA LEU A 600 -33.98 4.98 -3.84
C LEU A 600 -35.36 5.67 -3.67
N ALA A 601 -35.49 6.94 -4.08
CA ALA A 601 -36.73 7.71 -3.90
C ALA A 601 -37.89 7.27 -4.83
N THR A 602 -37.61 6.50 -5.89
CA THR A 602 -38.62 6.01 -6.84
C THR A 602 -39.11 4.58 -6.57
N SER A 603 -38.46 3.85 -5.66
CA SER A 603 -38.92 2.52 -5.21
C SER A 603 -40.09 2.66 -4.23
N THR A 604 -41.31 2.36 -4.69
CA THR A 604 -42.51 2.34 -3.82
C THR A 604 -42.68 0.98 -3.12
N PHE A 605 -43.11 1.03 -1.84
CA PHE A 605 -43.30 -0.11 -0.93
C PHE A 605 -44.74 -0.64 -0.94
#